data_AF-A0A1Q3C8Z2-F1
#
_entry.id   AF-A0A1Q3C8Z2-F1
#
_cell.length_a   1.000
_cell.length_b   1.000
_cell.length_c   1.000
_cell.angle_alpha   90.00
_cell.angle_beta   90.00
_cell.angle_gamma   90.00
#
_symmetry.space_group_name_H-M   'P 1'
#
loop_
_entity.id
_entity.type
_entity.pdbx_description
1 polymer ?
#
loop_
_entity_poly.entity_id
_entity_poly.type
_entity_poly.pdbx_seq_one_letter_code
_entity_poly.pdbx_strand_id
1 'polypeptide(L)'
;LSRHPTIEWAQRSDKLYITIDLPDSQNVKLKLEPEGKFYFSATSGADKIPYEVDFDLYDKVDVNESKASVGLRNICYLVKKAENKWWSR
;
A
#
# COMPACT_ATOMS: atom_id res chain seq x y z
N LEU A 1 -4.33 -10.41 17.97
CA LEU A 1 -4.63 -8.97 17.84
C LEU A 1 -3.84 -8.45 16.64
N SER A 2 -4.42 -8.50 15.45
CA SER A 2 -3.79 -7.87 14.27
C SER A 2 -3.77 -6.38 14.49
N ARG A 3 -2.59 -5.79 14.47
CA ARG A 3 -2.45 -4.33 14.57
C ARG A 3 -2.49 -3.77 13.17
N HIS A 4 -3.20 -2.66 13.00
CA HIS A 4 -3.23 -1.93 11.75
C HIS A 4 -2.29 -0.72 11.90
N PRO A 5 -1.36 -0.54 10.96
CA PRO A 5 -0.52 0.65 10.94
C PRO A 5 -1.37 1.85 10.51
N THR A 6 -0.86 3.06 10.75
CA THR A 6 -1.48 4.24 10.19
C THR A 6 -1.25 4.24 8.69
N ILE A 7 -2.33 4.28 7.91
CA ILE A 7 -2.27 4.29 6.44
C ILE A 7 -2.86 5.60 5.96
N GLU A 8 -2.06 6.33 5.21
CA GLU A 8 -2.46 7.53 4.50
C GLU A 8 -2.48 7.22 3.01
N TRP A 9 -3.39 7.85 2.28
CA TRP A 9 -3.46 7.69 0.83
C TRP A 9 -3.75 9.01 0.15
N ALA A 10 -3.14 9.20 -1.01
CA ALA A 10 -3.29 10.37 -1.84
C ALA A 10 -3.46 9.93 -3.30
N GLN A 11 -4.60 10.27 -3.91
CA GLN A 11 -4.81 10.01 -5.33
C GLN A 11 -4.55 11.25 -6.18
N ARG A 12 -4.02 10.99 -7.37
CA ARG A 12 -3.98 11.86 -8.54
C ARG A 12 -4.90 11.25 -9.61
N SER A 13 -5.06 11.95 -10.72
CA SER A 13 -5.83 11.43 -11.86
C SER A 13 -5.18 10.18 -12.45
N ASP A 14 -3.84 10.12 -12.45
CA ASP A 14 -3.05 9.06 -13.07
C ASP A 14 -2.53 8.00 -12.09
N LYS A 15 -2.35 8.36 -10.80
CA LYS A 15 -1.66 7.54 -9.80
C LYS A 15 -2.32 7.62 -8.43
N LEU A 16 -2.09 6.64 -7.60
CA LEU A 16 -2.44 6.59 -6.20
C LEU A 16 -1.17 6.35 -5.39
N TYR A 17 -0.99 7.14 -4.35
CA TYR A 17 0.09 7.00 -3.39
C TYR A 17 -0.52 6.47 -2.10
N ILE A 18 0.00 5.35 -1.61
CA ILE A 18 -0.37 4.78 -0.32
C ILE A 18 0.87 4.86 0.56
N THR A 19 0.77 5.58 1.66
CA THR A 19 1.85 5.73 2.63
C THR A 19 1.46 5.02 3.90
N ILE A 20 2.26 4.05 4.31
CA ILE A 20 2.07 3.27 5.53
C ILE A 20 3.11 3.76 6.52
N ASP A 21 2.66 4.43 7.58
CA ASP A 21 3.51 4.91 8.65
C ASP A 21 3.77 3.76 9.62
N LEU A 22 4.88 3.06 9.37
CA LEU A 22 5.32 1.91 10.14
C LEU A 22 6.84 1.98 10.35
N PRO A 23 7.29 2.49 11.51
CA PRO A 23 8.71 2.55 11.82
C PRO A 23 9.29 1.15 12.07
N ASP A 24 10.54 0.93 11.66
CA ASP A 24 11.25 -0.35 11.79
C ASP A 24 10.51 -1.52 11.12
N SER A 25 9.94 -1.28 9.94
CA SER A 25 9.27 -2.33 9.18
C SER A 25 10.28 -3.34 8.63
N GLN A 26 10.08 -4.61 8.96
CA GLN A 26 10.86 -5.74 8.48
C GLN A 26 9.93 -6.70 7.73
N ASN A 27 10.49 -7.48 6.80
CA ASN A 27 9.74 -8.46 5.99
C ASN A 27 8.51 -7.88 5.26
N VAL A 28 8.64 -6.69 4.68
CA VAL A 28 7.56 -6.06 3.92
C VAL A 28 7.20 -6.89 2.69
N LYS A 29 5.94 -7.32 2.63
CA LYS A 29 5.30 -8.01 1.51
C LYS A 29 4.16 -7.14 1.01
N LEU A 30 4.28 -6.70 -0.22
CA LEU A 30 3.26 -5.93 -0.93
C LEU A 30 2.79 -6.77 -2.11
N LYS A 31 1.49 -6.99 -2.21
CA LYS A 31 0.84 -7.62 -3.34
C LYS A 31 -0.23 -6.67 -3.85
N LEU A 32 -0.15 -6.35 -5.12
CA LEU A 32 -1.17 -5.58 -5.80
C LEU A 32 -1.64 -6.41 -6.99
N GLU A 33 -2.95 -6.59 -7.07
CA GLU A 33 -3.59 -7.28 -8.18
C GLU A 33 -4.16 -6.24 -9.17
N PRO A 34 -4.20 -6.56 -10.47
CA PRO A 34 -4.75 -5.66 -11.49
C PRO A 34 -6.27 -5.44 -11.33
N GLU A 35 -6.94 -6.33 -10.60
CA GLU A 35 -8.34 -6.17 -10.16
C GLU A 35 -8.55 -5.07 -9.12
N GLY A 36 -7.47 -4.45 -8.61
CA GLY A 36 -7.55 -3.43 -7.57
C GLY A 36 -7.35 -3.96 -6.16
N LYS A 37 -7.01 -5.25 -5.97
CA LYS A 37 -6.75 -5.76 -4.62
C LYS A 37 -5.36 -5.36 -4.16
N PHE A 38 -5.28 -4.59 -3.08
CA PHE A 38 -4.03 -4.28 -2.43
C PHE A 38 -3.93 -5.05 -1.12
N TYR A 39 -2.83 -5.78 -0.96
CA TYR A 39 -2.47 -6.50 0.24
C TYR A 39 -1.07 -6.10 0.68
N PHE A 40 -0.95 -5.76 1.95
CA PHE A 40 0.28 -5.42 2.62
C PHE A 40 0.42 -6.25 3.87
N SER A 41 1.62 -6.78 4.08
CA SER A 41 2.01 -7.48 5.30
C SER A 41 3.43 -7.11 5.66
N ALA A 42 3.67 -6.73 6.91
CA ALA A 42 5.00 -6.42 7.41
C ALA A 42 5.08 -6.75 8.90
N THR A 43 6.29 -6.89 9.43
CA THR A 43 6.51 -6.93 10.88
C THR A 43 7.16 -5.64 11.34
N SER A 44 6.89 -5.17 12.56
CA SER A 44 7.55 -3.96 13.10
C SER A 44 8.01 -4.14 14.53
N GLY A 45 9.17 -3.53 14.83
CA GLY A 45 9.80 -3.50 16.13
C GLY A 45 10.54 -4.79 16.51
N ALA A 46 11.21 -4.76 17.66
CA ALA A 46 11.97 -5.89 18.19
C ALA A 46 11.11 -7.13 18.47
N ASP A 47 9.84 -6.91 18.82
CA ASP A 47 8.83 -7.97 19.04
C ASP A 47 8.31 -8.60 17.73
N LYS A 48 8.75 -8.10 16.56
CA LYS A 48 8.33 -8.56 15.23
C LYS A 48 6.81 -8.65 15.10
N ILE A 49 6.11 -7.64 15.61
CA ILE A 49 4.65 -7.61 15.63
C ILE A 49 4.16 -7.65 14.18
N PRO A 50 3.31 -8.61 13.78
CA PRO A 50 2.77 -8.67 12.44
C PRO A 50 1.68 -7.60 12.25
N TYR A 51 1.82 -6.87 11.15
CA TYR A 51 0.87 -5.90 10.62
C TYR A 51 0.41 -6.39 9.26
N GLU A 52 -0.90 -6.41 9.09
CA GLU A 52 -1.54 -6.85 7.86
C GLU A 52 -2.64 -5.86 7.50
N VAL A 53 -2.72 -5.55 6.21
CA VAL A 53 -3.62 -4.57 5.65
C VAL A 53 -4.03 -5.06 4.29
N ASP A 54 -5.32 -5.24 4.10
CA ASP A 54 -5.91 -5.58 2.82
C ASP A 54 -7.07 -4.63 2.55
N PHE A 55 -7.13 -4.12 1.32
CA PHE A 55 -8.26 -3.33 0.85
C PHE A 55 -8.38 -3.39 -0.67
N ASP A 56 -9.62 -3.33 -1.13
CA ASP A 56 -9.96 -3.26 -2.54
C ASP A 56 -9.98 -1.79 -3.00
N LEU A 57 -9.25 -1.53 -4.07
CA LEU A 57 -9.24 -0.26 -4.77
C LEU A 57 -10.50 -0.14 -5.63
N TYR A 58 -10.88 1.10 -5.92
CA TYR A 58 -12.14 1.40 -6.61
C TYR A 58 -12.17 0.89 -8.05
N ASP A 59 -11.03 0.93 -8.72
CA ASP A 59 -10.91 0.58 -10.14
C ASP A 59 -9.64 -0.22 -10.39
N LYS A 60 -9.49 -0.70 -11.63
CA LYS A 60 -8.33 -1.46 -12.06
C LYS A 60 -7.07 -0.60 -11.99
N VAL A 61 -5.97 -1.27 -11.65
CA VAL A 61 -4.67 -0.64 -11.45
C VAL A 61 -3.58 -1.37 -12.21
N ASP A 62 -2.57 -0.62 -12.59
CA ASP A 62 -1.43 -1.12 -13.33
C ASP A 62 -0.33 -1.56 -12.36
N VAL A 63 -0.29 -2.87 -12.09
CA VAL A 63 0.71 -3.48 -11.23
C VAL A 63 2.12 -3.34 -11.81
N ASN A 64 2.25 -3.36 -13.14
CA ASN A 64 3.55 -3.25 -13.82
C ASN A 64 4.25 -1.91 -13.58
N GLU A 65 3.50 -0.82 -13.49
CA GLU A 65 4.03 0.51 -13.17
C GLU A 65 3.94 0.87 -11.69
N SER A 66 3.39 -0.02 -10.87
CA SER A 66 3.36 0.16 -9.43
C SER A 66 4.77 0.01 -8.84
N LYS A 67 5.11 0.87 -7.88
CA LYS A 67 6.41 0.87 -7.21
C LYS A 67 6.23 0.89 -5.70
N ALA A 68 6.79 -0.11 -5.05
CA ALA A 68 7.01 -0.11 -3.62
C ALA A 68 8.32 0.60 -3.27
N SER A 69 8.26 1.55 -2.35
CA SER A 69 9.39 2.19 -1.70
C SER A 69 9.29 1.93 -0.20
N VAL A 70 10.00 0.93 0.27
CA VAL A 70 10.10 0.60 1.70
C VAL A 70 11.20 1.47 2.30
N GLY A 71 10.81 2.45 3.11
CA GLY A 71 11.72 3.23 3.92
C GLY A 71 11.88 2.66 5.32
N LEU A 72 12.83 3.20 6.09
CA LEU A 72 13.08 2.80 7.49
C LEU A 72 11.97 3.24 8.46
N ARG A 73 11.26 4.32 8.10
CA ARG A 73 10.22 4.94 8.93
C ARG A 73 8.82 4.79 8.37
N ASN A 74 8.70 4.69 7.06
CA ASN A 74 7.44 4.58 6.35
C ASN A 74 7.63 3.82 5.05
N ILE A 75 6.53 3.27 4.54
CA ILE A 75 6.50 2.54 3.29
C ILE A 75 5.58 3.31 2.36
N CYS A 76 6.11 3.77 1.23
CA CYS A 76 5.34 4.42 0.19
C CYS A 76 5.11 3.44 -0.95
N TYR A 77 3.85 3.27 -1.34
CA TYR A 77 3.44 2.44 -2.44
C TYR A 77 2.78 3.31 -3.50
N LEU A 78 3.42 3.42 -4.65
CA LEU A 78 2.92 4.14 -5.81
C LEU A 78 2.19 3.14 -6.68
N VAL A 79 0.89 3.32 -6.84
CA VAL A 79 0.02 2.54 -7.71
C VAL A 79 -0.33 3.39 -8.91
N LYS A 80 -0.12 2.89 -10.12
CA LYS A 80 -0.61 3.57 -11.31
C LYS A 80 -2.04 3.13 -11.58
N LYS A 81 -2.93 4.06 -11.89
CA LYS A 81 -4.31 3.72 -12.28
C LYS A 81 -4.29 3.24 -13.73
N ALA A 82 -5.04 2.18 -14.03
CA ALA A 82 -5.16 1.68 -15.40
C ALA A 82 -5.92 2.69 -16.28
N GLU A 83 -6.97 3.30 -15.72
CA GLU A 83 -7.67 4.41 -16.34
C GLU A 83 -7.37 5.73 -15.62
N ASN A 84 -7.15 6.79 -16.40
CA ASN A 84 -6.88 8.14 -15.91
C ASN A 84 -8.19 8.80 -15.43
N LYS A 85 -8.82 8.19 -14.43
CA LYS A 85 -10.13 8.56 -13.90
C LYS A 85 -10.02 8.94 -12.43
N TRP A 86 -10.73 9.99 -12.07
CA TRP A 86 -10.89 10.38 -10.67
C TRP A 86 -11.80 9.36 -9.97
N TRP A 87 -11.31 8.71 -8.90
CA TRP A 87 -12.12 7.75 -8.16
C TRP A 87 -13.11 8.52 -7.30
N SER A 88 -14.34 8.54 -7.79
CA SER A 88 -15.45 9.28 -7.21
C SER A 88 -16.12 8.40 -6.15
N ARG A 89 -15.42 8.25 -5.02
CA ARG A 89 -15.84 7.60 -3.76
C ARG A 89 -16.65 6.31 -3.86
#